data_AF-A0A7X6SKT0-F1
#
_entry.id   AF-A0A7X6SKT0-F1
#
_cell.length_a   1.000
_cell.length_b   1.000
_cell.length_c   1.000
_cell.angle_alpha   90.00
_cell.angle_beta   90.00
_cell.angle_gamma   90.00
#
_symmetry.space_group_name_H-M   'P 1'
#
loop_
_entity.id
_entity.type
_entity.pdbx_description
1 polymer ?
#
loop_
_entity_poly.entity_id
_entity_poly.type
_entity_poly.pdbx_seq_one_letter_code
_entity_poly.pdbx_strand_id
1 'polypeptide(L)'
;MAAVLAGGPNALLAHRAALELWALPKVPIAAVELVTDRHLRTQNRPIIIHETNDLPACDRWIREGIPVTSVERTLIDVGRYFRERRVGAWVDHAVREGPTVALTNGKALDDWFQGVSGRRR
;
A
#
# COMPACT_ATOMS: atom_id res chain seq x y z
N MET A 1 -5.96 3.08 10.21
CA MET A 1 -4.62 3.02 10.84
C MET A 1 -4.36 1.77 11.70
N ALA A 2 -5.31 1.29 12.51
CA ALA A 2 -5.11 0.14 13.41
C ALA A 2 -4.58 -1.14 12.71
N ALA A 3 -5.07 -1.46 11.51
CA ALA A 3 -4.61 -2.63 10.75
C ALA A 3 -3.14 -2.51 10.31
N VAL A 4 -2.71 -1.34 9.82
CA VAL A 4 -1.31 -1.09 9.43
C VAL A 4 -0.38 -1.25 10.64
N LEU A 5 -0.77 -0.71 11.81
CA LEU A 5 -0.01 -0.86 13.05
C LEU A 5 0.08 -2.33 13.51
N ALA A 6 -0.98 -3.13 13.29
CA ALA A 6 -0.98 -4.56 13.58
C ALA A 6 -0.10 -5.38 12.61
N GLY A 7 0.15 -4.87 11.40
CA GLY A 7 1.01 -5.50 10.41
C GLY A 7 2.51 -5.38 10.69
N GLY A 8 2.90 -4.65 11.75
CA GLY A 8 4.28 -4.42 12.14
C GLY A 8 4.84 -3.10 11.62
N PRO A 9 6.08 -2.75 12.01
CA PRO A 9 6.66 -1.44 11.76
C PRO A 9 6.78 -1.14 10.27
N ASN A 10 6.96 -2.15 9.41
CA ASN A 10 7.18 -1.98 7.96
C ASN A 10 5.92 -2.22 7.10
N ALA A 11 4.76 -2.41 7.73
CA ALA A 11 3.54 -2.67 6.98
C ALA A 11 3.03 -1.42 6.25
N LEU A 12 2.59 -1.62 5.02
CA LEU A 12 1.89 -0.63 4.20
C LEU A 12 0.51 -1.17 3.82
N LEU A 13 -0.48 -0.29 3.75
CA LEU A 13 -1.75 -0.60 3.08
C LEU A 13 -1.48 -0.90 1.60
N ALA A 14 -2.10 -1.94 1.06
CA ALA A 14 -1.78 -2.42 -0.29
C ALA A 14 -3.01 -2.89 -1.06
N HIS A 15 -2.80 -3.20 -2.34
CA HIS A 15 -3.76 -3.90 -3.20
C HIS A 15 -5.15 -3.22 -3.21
N ARG A 16 -6.26 -3.94 -2.95
CA ARG A 16 -7.62 -3.38 -3.03
C ARG A 16 -7.84 -2.27 -2.02
N ALA A 17 -7.29 -2.42 -0.81
CA ALA A 17 -7.41 -1.42 0.24
C ALA A 17 -6.63 -0.13 -0.14
N ALA A 18 -5.48 -0.27 -0.80
CA ALA A 18 -4.77 0.88 -1.35
C ALA A 18 -5.54 1.53 -2.51
N LEU A 19 -6.14 0.77 -3.44
CA LEU A 19 -6.96 1.34 -4.53
C LEU A 19 -8.04 2.30 -4.00
N GLU A 20 -8.73 1.91 -2.92
CA GLU A 20 -9.74 2.78 -2.30
C GLU A 20 -9.11 4.05 -1.72
N LEU A 21 -7.98 3.95 -1.01
CA LEU A 21 -7.29 5.11 -0.46
C LEU A 21 -6.79 6.06 -1.56
N TRP A 22 -6.41 5.52 -2.72
CA TRP A 22 -6.03 6.28 -3.93
C TRP A 22 -7.20 6.90 -4.67
N ALA A 23 -8.43 6.75 -4.17
CA ALA A 23 -9.67 7.18 -4.81
C ALA A 23 -9.85 6.62 -6.24
N LEU A 24 -9.29 5.43 -6.51
CA LEU A 24 -9.48 4.75 -7.77
C LEU A 24 -10.85 4.04 -7.79
N PRO A 25 -11.52 3.93 -8.96
CA PRO A 25 -12.85 3.35 -9.09
C PRO A 25 -13.06 2.07 -8.25
N LYS A 26 -14.03 2.13 -7.33
CA LYS A 26 -14.15 1.22 -6.19
C LYS A 26 -14.20 -0.25 -6.59
N VAL A 27 -13.37 -1.03 -5.90
CA VAL A 27 -13.49 -2.49 -5.80
C VAL A 27 -14.10 -2.79 -4.43
N PRO A 28 -15.06 -3.74 -4.31
CA PRO A 28 -15.52 -4.20 -3.00
C PRO A 28 -14.34 -4.75 -2.19
N ILE A 29 -14.10 -4.19 -1.00
CA ILE A 29 -13.04 -4.62 -0.09
C ILE A 29 -13.65 -5.60 0.92
N ALA A 30 -13.17 -6.84 0.89
CA ALA A 30 -13.63 -7.89 1.79
C ALA A 30 -12.67 -8.14 2.98
N ALA A 31 -11.49 -7.52 2.95
CA ALA A 31 -10.45 -7.58 3.98
C ALA A 31 -9.50 -6.40 3.83
N VAL A 32 -8.88 -5.95 4.92
CA VAL A 32 -7.80 -4.96 4.85
C VAL A 32 -6.53 -5.65 4.38
N GLU A 33 -6.07 -5.29 3.19
CA GLU A 33 -4.88 -5.86 2.56
C GLU A 33 -3.65 -5.00 2.88
N LEU A 34 -2.60 -5.64 3.40
CA LEU A 34 -1.33 -5.03 3.79
C LEU A 34 -0.18 -5.73 3.05
N VAL A 35 0.93 -5.03 2.84
CA VAL A 35 2.21 -5.63 2.42
C VAL A 35 3.28 -5.28 3.44
N THR A 36 4.17 -6.22 3.72
CA THR A 36 5.31 -6.03 4.62
C THR A 36 6.53 -6.77 4.12
N ASP A 37 7.69 -6.40 4.68
CA ASP A 37 8.92 -7.16 4.56
C ASP A 37 8.76 -8.49 5.33
N ARG A 38 9.33 -9.59 4.81
CA ARG A 38 9.21 -11.00 5.24
C ARG A 38 8.85 -11.29 6.73
N HIS A 39 8.28 -12.49 6.96
CA HIS A 39 8.03 -13.15 8.26
C HIS A 39 6.74 -12.77 8.99
N LEU A 40 5.79 -12.10 8.34
CA LEU A 40 4.51 -11.70 8.91
C LEU A 40 3.29 -12.01 8.02
N ARG A 41 3.45 -12.87 7.01
CA ARG A 41 2.34 -13.29 6.14
C ARG A 41 1.18 -13.87 6.93
N THR A 42 -0.02 -13.36 6.67
CA THR A 42 -1.29 -13.95 7.13
C THR A 42 -2.34 -13.81 6.06
N GLN A 43 -3.24 -14.79 5.95
CA GLN A 43 -4.37 -14.75 5.01
C GLN A 43 -5.72 -14.82 5.72
N ASN A 44 -5.73 -14.62 7.05
CA ASN A 44 -6.94 -14.75 7.87
C ASN A 44 -7.69 -13.43 7.98
N ARG A 45 -8.92 -13.42 7.47
CA ARG A 45 -9.82 -12.26 7.62
C ARG A 45 -9.98 -11.85 9.09
N PRO A 46 -10.14 -10.54 9.38
CA PRO A 46 -10.38 -9.47 8.41
C PRO A 46 -9.12 -8.83 7.80
N ILE A 47 -7.91 -9.35 8.07
CA ILE A 47 -6.64 -8.76 7.62
C ILE A 47 -5.87 -9.75 6.74
N ILE A 48 -5.42 -9.31 5.57
CA ILE A 48 -4.55 -10.11 4.70
C ILE A 48 -3.21 -9.40 4.63
N ILE A 49 -2.13 -10.07 5.04
CA ILE A 49 -0.76 -9.57 4.94
C ILE A 49 -0.04 -10.35 3.83
N HIS A 50 0.36 -9.61 2.82
CA HIS A 50 1.23 -10.04 1.73
C HIS A 50 2.69 -9.82 2.13
N GLU A 51 3.58 -10.64 1.59
CA GLU A 51 5.02 -10.47 1.72
C GLU A 51 5.62 -10.16 0.37
N THR A 52 6.63 -9.29 0.38
CA THR A 52 7.46 -9.00 -0.78
C THR A 52 8.93 -9.07 -0.39
N ASN A 53 9.78 -9.48 -1.33
CA ASN A 53 11.23 -9.46 -1.15
C ASN A 53 11.83 -8.08 -1.43
N ASP A 54 11.09 -7.23 -2.15
CA ASP A 54 11.53 -5.90 -2.54
C ASP A 54 10.37 -4.91 -2.41
N LEU A 55 10.63 -3.85 -1.66
CA LEU A 55 9.72 -2.74 -1.40
C LEU A 55 10.57 -1.47 -1.25
N PRO A 56 11.11 -0.96 -2.36
CA PRO A 56 12.03 0.17 -2.36
C PRO A 56 11.32 1.43 -1.87
N ALA A 57 12.09 2.43 -1.42
CA ALA A 57 11.53 3.67 -0.87
C ALA A 57 10.56 4.39 -1.82
N CYS A 58 10.73 4.27 -3.14
CA CYS A 58 9.81 4.83 -4.14
C CYS A 58 8.41 4.21 -4.11
N ASP A 59 8.29 2.97 -3.62
CA ASP A 59 7.02 2.25 -3.51
C ASP A 59 6.32 2.50 -2.17
N ARG A 60 6.97 3.22 -1.24
CA ARG A 60 6.44 3.53 0.08
C ARG A 60 5.87 4.94 0.09
N TRP A 61 4.63 5.10 0.53
CA TRP A 61 3.94 6.39 0.60
C TRP A 61 3.19 6.57 1.92
N ILE A 62 2.86 7.82 2.24
CA ILE A 62 1.90 8.16 3.30
C ILE A 62 0.79 8.96 2.64
N ARG A 63 -0.44 8.45 2.72
CA ARG A 63 -1.63 9.12 2.22
C ARG A 63 -2.63 9.22 3.36
N GLU A 64 -3.11 10.43 3.64
CA GLU A 64 -4.03 10.69 4.75
C GLU A 64 -3.51 10.18 6.12
N GLY A 65 -2.18 10.23 6.32
CA GLY A 65 -1.52 9.72 7.53
C GLY A 65 -1.41 8.19 7.60
N ILE A 66 -1.81 7.46 6.54
CA ILE A 66 -1.75 6.00 6.47
C ILE A 66 -0.57 5.60 5.57
N PRO A 67 0.38 4.80 6.09
CA PRO A 67 1.40 4.17 5.26
C PRO A 67 0.73 3.26 4.22
N VAL A 68 1.03 3.47 2.93
CA VAL A 68 0.41 2.81 1.78
C VAL A 68 1.46 2.58 0.69
N THR A 69 1.25 1.58 -0.16
CA THR A 69 2.03 1.43 -1.39
C THR A 69 1.80 2.62 -2.33
N SER A 70 2.81 3.00 -3.10
CA SER A 70 2.69 4.00 -4.17
C SER A 70 1.56 3.63 -5.13
N VAL A 71 1.05 4.59 -5.90
CA VAL A 71 -0.04 4.33 -6.84
C VAL A 71 0.42 3.33 -7.93
N GLU A 72 1.67 3.44 -8.37
CA GLU A 72 2.31 2.55 -9.34
C GLU A 72 2.40 1.13 -8.79
N ARG A 73 2.93 0.98 -7.56
CA ARG A 73 3.03 -0.33 -6.91
C ARG A 73 1.66 -0.95 -6.68
N THR A 74 0.68 -0.15 -6.28
CA THR A 74 -0.71 -0.58 -6.10
C THR A 74 -1.28 -1.14 -7.41
N LEU A 75 -1.11 -0.43 -8.52
CA LEU A 75 -1.59 -0.84 -9.85
C LEU A 75 -0.91 -2.14 -10.34
N ILE A 76 0.39 -2.28 -10.09
CA ILE A 76 1.15 -3.52 -10.39
C ILE A 76 0.60 -4.70 -9.59
N ASP A 77 0.45 -4.54 -8.26
CA ASP A 77 0.02 -5.61 -7.37
C ASP A 77 -1.41 -6.09 -7.70
N VAL A 78 -2.34 -5.18 -7.97
CA VAL A 78 -3.72 -5.53 -8.33
C VAL A 78 -3.83 -6.11 -9.73
N GLY A 79 -2.87 -5.83 -10.62
CA GLY A 79 -2.80 -6.41 -11.96
C GLY A 79 -2.74 -7.94 -11.94
N ARG A 80 -2.25 -8.55 -10.85
CA ARG A 80 -2.31 -10.01 -10.65
C ARG A 80 -3.72 -10.58 -10.54
N TYR A 81 -4.69 -9.76 -10.12
CA TYR A 81 -6.03 -10.20 -9.74
C TYR A 81 -7.13 -9.67 -10.67
N PHE A 82 -6.85 -8.64 -11.46
CA PHE A 82 -7.82 -8.00 -12.34
C PHE A 82 -7.39 -8.09 -13.80
N ARG A 83 -8.38 -8.12 -14.69
CA ARG A 83 -8.14 -8.08 -16.13
C ARG A 83 -7.49 -6.75 -16.53
N GLU A 84 -6.61 -6.82 -17.52
CA GLU A 84 -5.89 -5.69 -18.10
C GLU A 84 -6.80 -4.48 -18.35
N ARG A 85 -7.95 -4.66 -19.02
CA ARG A 85 -8.91 -3.56 -19.28
C ARG A 85 -9.31 -2.78 -18.02
N ARG A 86 -9.47 -3.47 -16.88
CA ARG A 86 -9.85 -2.83 -15.62
C ARG A 86 -8.67 -2.08 -15.01
N VAL A 87 -7.47 -2.67 -15.07
CA VAL A 87 -6.24 -2.01 -14.61
C VAL A 87 -5.96 -0.78 -15.47
N GLY A 88 -6.10 -0.87 -16.79
CA GLY A 88 -5.96 0.24 -17.73
C GLY A 88 -6.89 1.41 -17.40
N ALA A 89 -8.16 1.13 -17.07
CA ALA A 89 -9.07 2.18 -16.63
C ALA A 89 -8.63 2.88 -15.32
N TRP A 90 -7.96 2.16 -14.41
CA TRP A 90 -7.37 2.77 -13.21
C TRP A 90 -6.09 3.55 -13.51
N VAL A 91 -5.27 3.09 -14.45
CA VAL A 91 -4.11 3.84 -14.95
C VAL A 91 -4.59 5.16 -15.57
N ASP A 92 -5.57 5.11 -16.47
CA ASP A 92 -6.15 6.30 -17.11
C ASP A 92 -6.69 7.28 -16.07
N HIS A 93 -7.39 6.78 -15.05
CA HIS A 93 -7.90 7.59 -13.94
C HIS A 93 -6.76 8.20 -13.12
N ALA A 94 -5.73 7.43 -12.78
CA ALA A 94 -4.59 7.91 -12.01
C ALA A 94 -3.82 9.02 -12.77
N VAL A 95 -3.65 8.86 -14.08
CA VAL A 95 -3.01 9.88 -14.93
C VAL A 95 -3.87 11.14 -15.02
N ARG A 96 -5.20 10.99 -15.15
CA ARG A 96 -6.13 12.11 -15.29
C ARG A 96 -6.26 12.94 -14.00
N GLU A 97 -6.43 12.27 -12.87
CA GLU A 97 -6.73 12.92 -11.59
C GLU A 97 -5.47 13.34 -10.82
N GLY A 98 -4.28 13.11 -11.38
CA GLY A 98 -3.01 13.55 -10.83
C GLY A 98 -2.41 12.81 -9.62
N PRO A 99 -2.86 11.62 -9.14
CA PRO A 99 -2.06 10.89 -8.15
C PRO A 99 -0.72 10.36 -8.70
N THR A 100 -0.52 10.31 -10.03
CA THR A 100 0.68 9.70 -10.66
C THR A 100 1.87 10.64 -10.84
N VAL A 101 1.89 11.83 -10.22
CA VAL A 101 3.06 12.72 -10.32
C VAL A 101 3.66 12.97 -8.94
N ALA A 102 4.92 12.54 -8.85
CA ALA A 102 5.85 12.71 -7.75
C ALA A 102 5.74 14.07 -7.04
N LEU A 103 5.70 14.05 -5.71
CA LEU A 103 6.75 14.58 -4.83
C LEU A 103 6.38 14.31 -3.36
N THR A 104 7.41 14.00 -2.57
CA THR A 104 7.48 14.00 -1.10
C THR A 104 6.81 12.78 -0.42
N ASN A 105 7.51 11.91 0.34
CA ASN A 105 8.65 12.19 1.19
C ASN A 105 9.37 10.89 1.62
N GLY A 106 10.39 10.44 0.85
CA GLY A 106 11.21 9.28 1.25
C GLY A 106 11.84 9.44 2.64
N LYS A 107 12.24 10.68 2.99
CA LYS A 107 12.84 10.98 4.29
C LYS A 107 11.86 10.86 5.46
N ALA A 108 10.62 11.33 5.33
CA ALA A 108 9.65 11.23 6.44
C ALA A 108 9.15 9.81 6.67
N LEU A 109 9.12 8.98 5.62
CA LEU A 109 8.86 7.54 5.74
C LEU A 109 10.03 6.83 6.43
N ASP A 110 11.26 7.10 6.03
CA ASP A 110 12.44 6.55 6.69
C ASP A 110 12.50 6.98 8.17
N ASP A 111 12.29 8.26 8.48
CA ASP A 111 12.22 8.76 9.86
C ASP A 111 11.07 8.11 10.66
N TRP A 112 9.92 7.85 10.02
CA TRP A 112 8.78 7.15 10.64
C TRP A 112 9.09 5.68 10.93
N PHE A 113 9.65 4.94 9.95
CA PHE A 113 10.05 3.55 10.14
C PHE A 113 11.15 3.42 11.20
N GLN A 114 12.14 4.32 11.20
CA GLN A 114 13.20 4.36 12.22
C GLN A 114 12.63 4.72 13.61
N GLY A 115 11.72 5.69 13.70
CA GLY A 115 11.08 6.11 14.95
C GLY A 115 10.14 5.06 15.56
N VAL A 116 9.44 4.27 14.73
CA VAL A 116 8.59 3.16 15.19
C VAL A 116 9.42 1.93 15.58
N SER A 117 10.54 1.68 14.90
CA SER A 117 11.47 0.57 15.24
C SER A 117 12.18 0.74 16.59
N GLY A 118 12.27 1.99 17.09
CA GLY A 118 12.87 2.34 18.38
C GLY A 118 12.03 1.98 19.62
N ARG A 119 10.82 1.45 19.45
CA ARG A 119 9.93 1.05 20.56
C ARG A 119 9.90 -0.48 20.73
N ARG A 120 11.07 -1.11 20.85
CA ARG A 120 11.16 -2.47 21.43
C ARG A 120 11.06 -2.35 22.95
N ARG A 121 9.99 -2.91 23.52
CA ARG A 121 10.02 -3.56 24.84
C ARG A 121 9.67 -5.02 24.63
#